data_AF-A0A354F8Q8-F1
#
_entry.id   AF-A0A354F8Q8-F1
#
_cell.length_a   1.000
_cell.length_b   1.000
_cell.length_c   1.000
_cell.angle_alpha   90.00
_cell.angle_beta   90.00
_cell.angle_gamma   90.00
#
_symmetry.space_group_name_H-M   'P 1'
#
loop_
_entity.id
_entity.type
_entity.pdbx_description
1 polymer ?
#
loop_
_entity_poly.entity_id
_entity_poly.type
_entity_poly.pdbx_seq_one_letter_code
_entity_poly.pdbx_strand_id
1 'polypeptide(L)'
;MLKVCNLVNKEAAILCILFLRGHQTAGEIRERTERLYRFNTIEEAKEVLHNLEERGYVKLLPRQHGLKEPRYTHLFSDVVADVVEHPGRDMTAHSVSPAHDNNAEDERIKKLGEELTTLRQEFEELRQEFQEFKRQF
;
A
#
# COMPACT_ATOMS: atom_id res chain seq x y z
N MET A 1 17.21 -9.37 2.71
CA MET A 1 16.03 -8.47 2.80
C MET A 1 16.26 -7.34 3.81
N LEU A 2 16.28 -7.57 5.14
CA LEU A 2 16.37 -6.48 6.14
C LEU A 2 17.64 -5.60 6.06
N LYS A 3 18.80 -6.16 5.70
CA LYS A 3 20.06 -5.40 5.55
C LYS A 3 20.07 -4.39 4.39
N VAL A 4 19.19 -4.55 3.40
CA VAL A 4 19.18 -3.71 2.18
C VAL A 4 18.41 -2.40 2.41
N CYS A 5 17.48 -2.38 3.37
CA CYS A 5 16.65 -1.20 3.67
C CYS A 5 17.19 -0.35 4.85
N ASN A 6 18.41 -0.64 5.34
CA ASN A 6 19.06 0.03 6.48
C ASN A 6 18.12 0.28 7.68
N LEU A 7 17.39 -0.75 8.12
CA LEU A 7 16.49 -0.62 9.26
C LEU A 7 17.23 -0.76 10.58
N VAL A 8 16.88 0.09 11.55
CA VAL A 8 17.26 -0.08 12.95
C VAL A 8 16.40 -1.17 13.60
N ASN A 9 16.90 -1.87 14.63
CA ASN A 9 16.19 -2.98 15.29
C ASN A 9 14.74 -2.63 15.70
N LYS A 10 14.50 -1.39 16.13
CA LYS A 10 13.17 -0.89 16.50
C LYS A 10 12.18 -0.86 15.32
N GLU A 11 12.64 -0.44 14.14
CA GLU A 11 11.84 -0.37 12.93
C GLU A 11 11.51 -1.78 12.40
N ALA A 12 12.53 -2.66 12.39
CA ALA A 12 12.38 -4.04 11.95
C ALA A 12 11.38 -4.82 12.83
N ALA A 13 11.38 -4.58 14.14
CA ALA A 13 10.42 -5.18 15.07
C ALA A 13 8.97 -4.81 14.73
N ILE A 14 8.71 -3.52 14.48
CA ILE A 14 7.37 -3.04 14.11
C ILE A 14 6.92 -3.65 12.79
N LEU A 15 7.76 -3.60 11.75
CA LEU A 15 7.41 -4.16 10.45
C LEU A 15 7.15 -5.67 10.53
N CYS A 16 7.96 -6.41 11.29
CA CYS A 16 7.74 -7.83 11.52
C CYS A 16 6.35 -8.11 12.13
N ILE A 17 5.95 -7.33 13.14
CA ILE A 17 4.64 -7.47 13.77
C ILE A 17 3.49 -7.10 12.82
N LEU A 18 3.65 -6.05 12.01
CA LEU A 18 2.65 -5.69 11.01
C LEU A 18 2.52 -6.75 9.90
N PHE A 19 3.62 -7.34 9.44
CA PHE A 19 3.57 -8.43 8.46
C PHE A 19 2.88 -9.68 8.98
N LEU A 20 3.12 -10.04 10.25
CA LEU A 20 2.61 -11.29 10.83
C LEU A 20 1.17 -11.18 11.33
N ARG A 21 0.68 -9.98 11.65
CA ARG A 21 -0.61 -9.79 12.33
C ARG A 21 -1.52 -8.74 11.69
N GLY A 22 -1.08 -8.10 10.62
CA GLY A 22 -1.84 -7.04 9.93
C GLY A 22 -1.95 -5.76 10.77
N HIS A 23 -3.05 -5.04 10.55
CA HIS A 23 -3.26 -3.68 11.07
C HIS A 23 -3.47 -3.62 12.58
N GLN A 24 -2.65 -2.84 13.27
CA GLN A 24 -2.58 -2.81 14.73
C GLN A 24 -2.53 -1.40 15.30
N THR A 25 -3.01 -1.22 16.52
CA THR A 25 -2.87 0.06 17.24
C THR A 25 -1.44 0.22 17.77
N ALA A 26 -1.03 1.45 18.08
CA ALA A 26 0.30 1.70 18.65
C ALA A 26 0.51 0.97 20.00
N GLY A 27 -0.55 0.79 20.79
CA GLY A 27 -0.52 0.03 22.04
C GLY A 27 -0.27 -1.46 21.80
N GLU A 28 -1.04 -2.07 20.88
CA GLU A 28 -0.87 -3.47 20.48
C GLU A 28 0.55 -3.73 19.92
N ILE A 29 1.06 -2.82 19.09
CA ILE A 29 2.41 -2.92 18.54
C ILE A 29 3.44 -2.94 19.67
N ARG A 30 3.37 -1.98 20.61
CA ARG A 30 4.31 -1.90 21.74
C ARG A 30 4.37 -3.20 22.55
N GLU A 31 3.20 -3.74 22.89
CA GLU A 31 3.08 -4.99 23.65
C GLU A 31 3.64 -6.18 22.87
N ARG A 32 3.30 -6.28 21.58
CA ARG A 32 3.67 -7.44 20.75
C ARG A 32 5.12 -7.42 20.26
N THR A 33 5.75 -6.24 20.24
CA THR A 33 7.18 -6.11 19.93
C THR A 33 8.08 -6.45 21.11
N GLU A 34 7.58 -6.63 22.34
CA GLU A 34 8.41 -6.73 23.55
C GLU A 34 9.56 -7.75 23.46
N ARG A 35 9.33 -8.89 22.79
CA ARG A 35 10.36 -9.94 22.59
C ARG A 35 11.37 -9.64 21.48
N LEU A 36 11.06 -8.71 20.57
CA LEU A 36 11.92 -8.30 19.45
C LEU A 36 12.67 -7.00 19.77
N TYR A 37 11.95 -6.01 20.30
CA TYR A 37 12.48 -4.73 20.74
C TYR A 37 11.55 -4.14 21.81
N ARG A 38 12.12 -3.72 22.94
CA ARG A 38 11.36 -3.13 24.04
C ARG A 38 11.33 -1.62 23.93
N PHE A 39 10.17 -1.07 23.58
CA PHE A 39 9.88 0.37 23.66
C PHE A 39 9.55 0.75 25.10
N ASN A 40 10.05 1.90 25.54
CA ASN A 40 9.83 2.41 26.90
C ASN A 40 8.42 3.00 27.05
N THR A 41 7.93 3.69 26.02
CA THR A 41 6.62 4.37 26.02
C THR A 41 5.85 4.07 24.73
N ILE A 42 4.53 4.35 24.73
CA ILE A 42 3.74 4.28 23.50
C ILE A 42 4.19 5.38 22.53
N GLU A 43 4.62 6.53 23.07
CA GLU A 43 5.12 7.67 22.33
C GLU A 43 6.39 7.32 21.55
N GLU A 44 7.32 6.58 22.13
CA GLU A 44 8.53 6.09 21.43
C GLU A 44 8.13 5.20 20.23
N ALA A 45 7.15 4.31 20.40
CA ALA A 45 6.65 3.47 19.31
C ALA A 45 5.96 4.31 18.22
N LYS A 46 5.19 5.34 18.61
CA LYS A 46 4.56 6.28 17.67
C LYS A 46 5.57 7.10 16.88
N GLU A 47 6.65 7.56 17.50
CA GLU A 47 7.73 8.27 16.79
C GLU A 47 8.37 7.38 15.73
N VAL A 48 8.64 6.10 16.05
CA VAL A 48 9.19 5.17 15.06
C VAL A 48 8.18 4.88 13.94
N LEU A 49 6.89 4.72 14.27
CA LEU A 49 5.83 4.58 13.27
C LEU A 49 5.74 5.79 12.34
N HIS A 50 5.88 7.00 12.88
CA HIS A 50 5.87 8.23 12.09
C HIS A 50 7.06 8.30 11.13
N ASN A 51 8.27 7.98 11.60
CA ASN A 51 9.45 7.89 10.73
C ASN A 51 9.28 6.82 9.63
N LEU A 52 8.66 5.68 9.95
CA LEU A 52 8.34 4.65 8.97
C LEU A 52 7.27 5.09 7.96
N GLU A 53 6.34 5.94 8.37
CA GLU A 53 5.32 6.53 7.51
C GLU A 53 5.93 7.55 6.54
N GLU A 54 6.81 8.43 7.03
CA GLU A 54 7.56 9.36 6.17
C GLU A 54 8.42 8.64 5.13
N ARG A 55 8.96 7.47 5.50
CA ARG A 55 9.71 6.59 4.58
C ARG A 55 8.83 5.78 3.63
N GLY A 56 7.50 5.85 3.77
CA GLY A 56 6.56 5.14 2.91
C GLY A 56 6.44 3.64 3.17
N TYR A 57 6.77 3.17 4.38
CA TYR A 57 6.71 1.74 4.73
C TYR A 57 5.45 1.34 5.49
N VAL A 58 4.86 2.28 6.20
CA VAL A 58 3.61 2.10 6.95
C VAL A 58 2.67 3.28 6.70
N LYS A 59 1.40 3.13 7.04
CA LYS A 59 0.42 4.22 6.99
C LYS A 59 -0.56 4.13 8.13
N LEU A 60 -0.92 5.28 8.69
CA LEU A 60 -2.03 5.39 9.63
C LEU A 60 -3.37 5.29 8.87
N LEU A 61 -4.18 4.29 9.21
CA LEU A 61 -5.50 4.13 8.64
C LEU A 61 -6.49 5.13 9.27
N PRO A 62 -7.46 5.63 8.48
CA PRO A 62 -8.53 6.45 9.02
C PRO A 62 -9.32 5.69 10.08
N ARG A 63 -9.84 6.41 11.08
CA ARG A 63 -10.62 5.81 12.16
C ARG A 63 -11.88 5.16 11.60
N GLN A 64 -12.04 3.86 11.81
CA GLN A 64 -13.30 3.18 11.51
C GLN A 64 -14.37 3.57 12.54
N HIS A 65 -15.60 3.75 12.07
CA HIS A 65 -16.75 4.06 12.92
C HIS A 65 -16.94 2.96 13.98
N GLY A 66 -16.77 3.31 15.26
CA GLY A 66 -16.96 2.39 16.40
C GLY A 66 -15.67 1.96 17.13
N LEU A 67 -14.48 2.16 16.55
CA LEU A 67 -13.20 1.86 17.21
C LEU A 67 -12.52 3.15 17.70
N LYS A 68 -12.15 3.19 19.00
CA LYS A 68 -11.60 4.39 19.65
C LYS A 68 -10.17 4.75 19.20
N GLU A 69 -9.41 3.80 18.67
CA GLU A 69 -7.99 3.96 18.38
C GLU A 69 -7.65 3.73 16.91
N PRO A 70 -6.84 4.62 16.29
CA PRO A 70 -6.40 4.43 14.91
C PRO A 70 -5.38 3.29 14.81
N ARG A 71 -5.35 2.63 13.65
CA ARG A 71 -4.50 1.45 13.37
C ARG A 71 -3.49 1.77 12.28
N TYR A 72 -2.30 1.19 12.38
CA TYR A 72 -1.25 1.29 11.37
C TYR A 72 -1.23 0.03 10.52
N THR A 73 -0.93 0.17 9.23
CA THR A 73 -0.73 -0.95 8.30
C THR A 73 0.58 -0.80 7.53
N HIS A 74 1.11 -1.90 6.99
CA HIS A 74 2.33 -1.88 6.17
C HIS A 74 2.02 -1.69 4.69
N LEU A 75 2.93 -1.11 3.90
CA LEU A 75 2.69 -0.81 2.47
C LEU A 75 3.39 -1.78 1.50
N PHE A 76 3.91 -2.91 1.99
CA PHE A 76 4.65 -3.89 1.19
C PHE A 76 3.77 -4.92 0.44
N SER A 77 2.44 -4.79 0.46
CA SER A 77 1.53 -5.72 -0.22
C SER A 77 0.43 -4.94 -0.93
N ASP A 78 0.15 -5.33 -2.17
CA ASP A 78 -0.86 -4.69 -3.01
C ASP A 78 -2.28 -4.83 -2.41
N VAL A 79 -2.55 -5.93 -1.70
CA VAL A 79 -3.80 -6.15 -0.94
C VAL A 79 -4.01 -5.08 0.13
N VAL A 80 -2.92 -4.58 0.71
CA VAL A 80 -2.98 -3.57 1.77
C VAL A 80 -3.10 -2.16 1.19
N ALA A 81 -2.61 -1.93 -0.03
CA ALA A 81 -2.84 -0.68 -0.75
C ALA A 81 -4.33 -0.45 -1.04
N ASP A 82 -5.10 -1.48 -1.37
CA ASP A 82 -6.55 -1.36 -1.62
C ASP A 82 -7.33 -0.94 -0.36
N VAL A 83 -6.97 -1.46 0.82
CA VAL A 83 -7.58 -1.06 2.11
C VAL A 83 -7.30 0.40 2.45
N VAL A 84 -6.12 0.89 2.07
CA VAL A 84 -5.71 2.28 2.28
C VAL A 84 -6.48 3.24 1.36
N GLU A 85 -6.75 2.83 0.12
CA GLU A 85 -7.49 3.63 -0.87
C GLU A 85 -9.01 3.56 -0.66
N HIS A 86 -9.52 2.44 -0.12
CA HIS A 86 -10.95 2.20 0.11
C HIS A 86 -11.27 1.88 1.58
N PRO A 87 -11.33 2.89 2.48
CA PRO A 87 -11.43 2.70 3.94
C PRO A 87 -12.77 2.12 4.47
N GLY A 88 -13.62 1.58 3.58
CA GLY A 88 -14.90 0.93 3.92
C GLY A 88 -14.96 -0.57 3.64
N ARG A 89 -13.88 -1.17 3.11
CA ARG A 89 -13.79 -2.64 2.95
C ARG A 89 -13.29 -3.26 4.26
N ASP A 90 -14.23 -3.70 5.09
CA ASP A 90 -13.94 -4.43 6.33
C ASP A 90 -13.21 -5.74 6.02
N MET A 91 -11.90 -5.78 6.30
CA MET A 91 -11.12 -7.01 6.40
C MET A 91 -10.94 -7.34 7.88
N THR A 92 -12.01 -7.79 8.53
CA THR A 92 -11.88 -8.47 9.82
C THR A 92 -11.20 -9.81 9.61
N ALA A 93 -10.16 -10.04 10.40
CA ALA A 93 -9.41 -11.28 10.64
C ALA A 93 -9.66 -12.48 9.70
N HIS A 94 -8.60 -12.89 8.99
CA HIS A 94 -8.51 -14.17 8.25
C HIS A 94 -9.43 -14.31 7.04
N SER A 95 -8.98 -13.73 5.93
CA SER A 95 -9.25 -14.29 4.60
C SER A 95 -7.95 -14.32 3.81
N VAL A 96 -7.18 -15.39 4.03
CA VAL A 96 -6.45 -16.00 2.90
C VAL A 96 -7.53 -16.60 2.01
N SER A 97 -8.19 -15.74 1.22
CA SER A 97 -8.96 -16.18 0.07
C SER A 97 -7.98 -16.15 -1.11
N PRO A 98 -7.53 -17.29 -1.65
CA PRO A 98 -6.63 -17.33 -2.81
C PRO A 98 -7.41 -17.07 -4.12
N ALA A 99 -8.27 -16.06 -4.09
CA ALA A 99 -9.09 -15.60 -5.19
C ALA A 99 -9.60 -14.20 -4.82
N HIS A 100 -8.69 -13.22 -4.67
CA HIS A 100 -9.04 -11.92 -5.21
C HIS A 100 -9.42 -12.14 -6.67
N ASP A 101 -10.38 -11.38 -7.15
CA ASP A 101 -11.05 -11.51 -8.44
C ASP A 101 -10.06 -11.21 -9.58
N ASN A 102 -9.05 -12.07 -9.75
CA ASN A 102 -8.00 -11.96 -10.77
C ASN A 102 -8.66 -11.81 -12.14
N ASN A 103 -9.82 -12.43 -12.35
CA ASN A 103 -10.60 -12.26 -13.56
C ASN A 103 -11.08 -10.82 -13.75
N ALA A 104 -11.61 -10.14 -12.72
CA ALA A 104 -12.04 -8.75 -12.83
C ALA A 104 -10.86 -7.78 -13.03
N GLU A 105 -9.73 -8.06 -12.39
CA GLU A 105 -8.49 -7.29 -12.58
C GLU A 105 -7.89 -7.53 -13.97
N ASP A 106 -7.84 -8.78 -14.43
CA ASP A 106 -7.38 -9.18 -15.77
C ASP A 106 -8.27 -8.59 -16.86
N GLU A 107 -9.60 -8.58 -16.66
CA GLU A 107 -10.54 -7.92 -17.57
C GLU A 107 -10.31 -6.41 -17.63
N ARG A 108 -10.05 -5.77 -16.48
CA ARG A 108 -9.72 -4.34 -16.44
C ARG A 108 -8.41 -4.05 -17.17
N ILE A 109 -7.36 -4.83 -16.91
CA ILE A 109 -6.06 -4.69 -17.56
C ILE A 109 -6.18 -4.88 -19.07
N LYS A 110 -6.96 -5.87 -19.51
CA LYS A 110 -7.23 -6.11 -20.92
C LYS A 110 -7.93 -4.92 -21.58
N LYS A 111 -8.98 -4.39 -20.94
CA LYS A 111 -9.71 -3.21 -21.43
C LYS A 111 -8.79 -1.99 -21.55
N LEU A 112 -7.95 -1.73 -20.54
CA LEU A 112 -6.98 -0.64 -20.58
C LEU A 112 -5.94 -0.85 -21.70
N GLY A 113 -5.52 -2.09 -21.93
CA GLY A 113 -4.63 -2.45 -23.04
C GLY A 113 -5.24 -2.13 -24.40
N GLU A 114 -6.52 -2.47 -24.60
CA GLU A 114 -7.29 -2.17 -25.81
C GLU A 114 -7.44 -0.64 -26.02
N GLU A 115 -7.78 0.10 -24.97
CA GLU A 115 -7.87 1.56 -25.01
C GLU A 115 -6.52 2.22 -25.38
N LEU A 116 -5.41 1.74 -24.81
CA LEU A 116 -4.07 2.24 -25.13
C LEU A 116 -3.66 1.93 -26.57
N THR A 117 -4.03 0.76 -27.10
CA THR A 117 -3.75 0.43 -28.51
C THR A 117 -4.50 1.35 -29.46
N THR A 118 -5.79 1.61 -29.19
CA THR A 118 -6.62 2.54 -29.97
C THR A 118 -6.04 3.95 -29.92
N LEU A 119 -5.73 4.45 -28.72
CA LEU A 119 -5.19 5.80 -28.56
C LEU A 119 -3.82 5.99 -29.23
N ARG A 120 -2.96 4.96 -29.20
CA ARG A 120 -1.67 4.99 -29.90
C ARG A 120 -1.85 5.02 -31.43
N GLN A 121 -2.86 4.33 -31.94
CA GLN A 121 -3.18 4.37 -33.36
C GLN A 121 -3.69 5.75 -33.79
N GLU A 122 -4.68 6.29 -33.07
CA GLU A 122 -5.20 7.65 -33.31
C GLU A 122 -4.09 8.71 -33.24
N PHE A 123 -3.16 8.57 -32.29
CA PHE A 123 -2.02 9.47 -32.18
C PHE A 123 -1.06 9.37 -33.37
N GLU A 124 -0.78 8.17 -33.87
CA GLU A 124 0.10 8.00 -35.03
C GLU A 124 -0.56 8.51 -36.31
N GLU A 125 -1.87 8.31 -36.48
CA GLU A 125 -2.67 8.88 -37.57
C GLU A 125 -2.60 10.42 -37.55
N LEU A 126 -2.87 11.05 -36.39
CA LEU A 126 -2.76 12.50 -36.23
C LEU A 126 -1.34 13.00 -36.49
N ARG A 127 -0.32 12.25 -36.07
CA ARG A 127 1.08 12.60 -36.31
C ARG A 127 1.41 12.58 -37.81
N GLN A 128 0.87 11.62 -38.56
CA GLN A 128 1.05 11.55 -40.01
C GLN A 128 0.36 12.72 -40.71
N GLU A 129 -0.91 12.98 -40.37
CA GLU A 129 -1.65 14.14 -40.90
C GLU A 129 -0.93 15.46 -40.62
N PHE A 130 -0.39 15.62 -39.41
CA PHE A 130 0.39 16.81 -39.05
C PHE A 130 1.69 16.93 -39.86
N GLN A 131 2.39 15.81 -40.11
CA GLN A 131 3.58 15.82 -40.95
C GLN A 131 3.26 16.14 -42.41
N GLU A 132 2.15 15.63 -42.94
CA GLU A 132 1.68 15.97 -44.28
C GLU A 132 1.30 17.44 -44.39
N PHE A 133 0.55 17.96 -43.42
CA PHE A 133 0.23 19.39 -43.32
C PHE A 133 1.51 20.24 -43.30
N LYS A 134 2.49 19.88 -42.47
CA LYS A 134 3.78 20.60 -42.41
C LYS A 134 4.62 20.49 -43.69
N ARG A 135 4.36 19.52 -44.58
CA ARG A 135 5.01 19.45 -45.90
C ARG A 135 4.32 20.32 -46.95
N GLN A 136 3.07 20.69 -46.72
CA GLN A 136 2.27 21.52 -47.62
C GLN A 136 2.43 23.03 -47.38
N PHE A 137 2.98 23.42 -46.22
CA PHE A 137 3.29 24.80 -45.83
C PHE A 137 4.78 24.97 -45.56
#